data_AF-A0A5C5ZKH7-F1
#
_entry.id   AF-A0A5C5ZKH7-F1
#
_cell.length_a   1.000
_cell.length_b   1.000
_cell.length_c   1.000
_cell.angle_alpha   90.00
_cell.angle_beta   90.00
_cell.angle_gamma   90.00
#
_symmetry.space_group_name_H-M   'P 1'
#
loop_
_entity.id
_entity.type
_entity.pdbx_description
1 polymer ?
#
loop_
_entity_poly.entity_id
_entity_poly.type
_entity_poly.pdbx_seq_one_letter_code
_entity_poly.pdbx_strand_id
1 'polypeptide(L)'
;MYRTAIAMSVIALLSGAPGCGSGDGGSSLSEMERLADEQEARDIAAAKLAAEKKAEAEAAAEQRRKEEFANQDPSLVTTDDMKRGKDLKGGGYLTTVMRGRVVAEQRLNLDMVTHALNLYWASEGDYPKSHEEFMEKVIEFNQITLPELDGDYEYWYNPEDHQLYKRPVVEEDAEVEDGVETEADETNPTD
;
A
#
# COMPACT_ATOMS: atom_id res chain seq x y z
N MET A 1 14.79 -23.11 0.65
CA MET A 1 13.74 -23.68 1.53
C MET A 1 14.19 -23.53 2.98
N TYR A 2 13.79 -22.46 3.66
CA TYR A 2 14.06 -22.29 5.09
C TYR A 2 12.74 -22.31 5.85
N ARG A 3 12.56 -23.36 6.66
CA ARG A 3 11.46 -23.52 7.62
C ARG A 3 11.95 -22.96 8.95
N THR A 4 11.37 -21.85 9.40
CA THR A 4 11.66 -21.31 10.73
C THR A 4 10.52 -21.67 11.69
N ALA A 5 10.91 -22.22 12.83
CA ALA A 5 10.09 -23.00 13.74
C ALA A 5 9.15 -22.16 14.61
N ILE A 6 7.97 -22.73 14.88
CA ILE A 6 6.99 -22.25 15.87
C ILE A 6 7.53 -22.62 17.27
N ALA A 7 7.84 -21.60 18.07
CA ALA A 7 8.20 -21.79 19.48
C ALA A 7 6.92 -21.98 20.32
N MET A 8 6.64 -23.23 20.71
CA MET A 8 5.69 -23.56 21.78
C MET A 8 6.29 -23.14 23.12
N SER A 9 5.71 -22.12 23.75
CA SER A 9 6.03 -21.78 25.15
C SER A 9 5.18 -22.62 26.08
N VAL A 10 5.81 -23.64 26.68
CA VAL A 10 5.29 -24.42 27.80
C VAL A 10 5.78 -23.75 29.07
N ILE A 11 4.87 -23.17 29.88
CA ILE A 11 5.21 -22.72 31.23
C ILE A 11 4.68 -23.74 32.23
N ALA A 12 5.63 -24.29 32.97
CA ALA A 12 5.48 -25.36 33.94
C ALA A 12 4.78 -24.90 35.22
N LEU A 13 3.79 -25.68 35.66
CA LEU A 13 3.26 -25.68 37.02
C LEU A 13 4.32 -26.24 37.98
N LEU A 14 4.81 -25.40 38.88
CA LEU A 14 5.67 -25.80 40.00
C LEU A 14 4.89 -25.72 41.31
N SER A 15 4.58 -26.90 41.82
CA SER A 15 4.09 -27.17 43.16
C SER A 15 5.26 -27.24 44.16
N GLY A 16 5.09 -26.70 45.38
CA GLY A 16 6.13 -26.75 46.42
C GLY A 16 5.69 -26.30 47.83
N ALA A 17 5.09 -27.25 48.57
CA ALA A 17 5.08 -27.49 50.03
C ALA A 17 4.47 -26.48 51.06
N PRO A 18 3.83 -27.00 52.15
CA PRO A 18 3.17 -26.21 53.20
C PRO A 18 4.10 -25.93 54.40
N GLY A 19 4.26 -24.64 54.74
CA GLY A 19 4.84 -24.20 56.01
C GLY A 19 3.75 -23.86 57.02
N CYS A 20 3.62 -24.69 58.05
CA CYS A 20 2.70 -24.51 59.18
C CYS A 20 3.22 -23.38 60.10
N GLY A 21 2.49 -22.26 60.13
CA GLY A 21 2.67 -21.18 61.10
C GLY A 21 1.31 -20.73 61.63
N SER A 22 1.00 -21.10 62.87
CA SER A 22 -0.21 -20.68 63.59
C SER A 22 -0.11 -19.19 63.94
N GLY A 23 -0.92 -18.36 63.28
CA GLY A 23 -1.08 -16.93 63.56
C GLY A 23 -2.50 -16.49 63.28
N ASP A 24 -3.21 -16.16 64.35
CA ASP A 24 -4.40 -15.31 64.48
C ASP A 24 -5.26 -15.11 63.20
N GLY A 25 -6.32 -15.94 63.12
CA GLY A 25 -7.23 -16.00 61.99
C GLY A 25 -8.27 -14.88 62.01
N GLY A 26 -8.11 -13.92 61.10
CA GLY A 26 -9.14 -12.90 60.83
C GLY A 26 -8.88 -12.01 59.62
N SER A 27 -7.66 -12.00 59.06
CA SER A 27 -7.27 -10.93 58.11
C SER A 27 -6.64 -11.40 56.79
N SER A 28 -6.32 -12.69 56.61
CA SER A 28 -5.58 -13.16 55.43
C SER A 28 -6.40 -13.31 54.14
N LEU A 29 -7.72 -13.49 54.26
CA LEU A 29 -8.58 -13.73 53.08
C LEU A 29 -9.01 -12.42 52.40
N SER A 30 -9.35 -11.40 53.20
CA SER A 30 -9.63 -10.05 52.69
C SER A 30 -8.38 -9.35 52.15
N GLU A 31 -7.20 -9.65 52.70
CA GLU A 31 -5.93 -9.14 52.18
C GLU A 31 -5.53 -9.81 50.86
N MET A 32 -5.83 -11.10 50.67
CA MET A 32 -5.66 -11.78 49.38
C MET A 32 -6.62 -11.25 48.30
N GLU A 33 -7.87 -10.97 48.64
CA GLU A 33 -8.85 -10.39 47.71
C GLU A 33 -8.41 -9.02 47.20
N ARG A 34 -7.94 -8.14 48.11
CA ARG A 34 -7.40 -6.83 47.74
C ARG A 34 -6.17 -6.92 46.83
N LEU A 35 -5.30 -7.92 47.04
CA LEU A 35 -4.11 -8.14 46.20
C LEU A 35 -4.48 -8.66 44.81
N ALA A 36 -5.51 -9.51 44.69
CA ALA A 36 -6.02 -9.99 43.41
C ALA A 36 -6.61 -8.84 42.58
N ASP A 37 -7.46 -8.01 43.19
CA ASP A 37 -8.05 -6.83 42.53
C ASP A 37 -6.97 -5.82 42.10
N GLU A 38 -5.94 -5.61 42.95
CA GLU A 38 -4.83 -4.73 42.63
C GLU A 38 -3.95 -5.29 41.50
N GLN A 39 -3.80 -6.62 41.42
CA GLN A 39 -3.09 -7.28 40.34
C GLN A 39 -3.87 -7.21 39.01
N GLU A 40 -5.17 -7.46 39.01
CA GLU A 40 -6.01 -7.30 37.83
C GLU A 40 -6.00 -5.86 37.31
N ALA A 41 -6.08 -4.88 38.21
CA ALA A 41 -5.99 -3.46 37.84
C ALA A 41 -4.64 -3.13 37.19
N ARG A 42 -3.53 -3.71 37.69
CA ARG A 42 -2.19 -3.55 37.09
C ARG A 42 -2.09 -4.24 35.73
N ASP A 43 -2.65 -5.43 35.57
CA ASP A 43 -2.62 -6.19 34.32
C ASP A 43 -3.45 -5.51 33.23
N ILE A 44 -4.62 -4.97 33.57
CA ILE A 44 -5.46 -4.18 32.66
C ILE A 44 -4.74 -2.89 32.26
N ALA A 45 -4.12 -2.18 33.21
CA ALA A 45 -3.35 -0.97 32.92
C ALA A 45 -2.13 -1.25 32.03
N ALA A 46 -1.41 -2.35 32.31
CA ALA A 46 -0.27 -2.78 31.50
C ALA A 46 -0.69 -3.20 30.08
N ALA A 47 -1.82 -3.92 29.94
CA ALA A 47 -2.36 -4.30 28.64
C ALA A 47 -2.79 -3.08 27.81
N LYS A 48 -3.43 -2.09 28.44
CA LYS A 48 -3.81 -0.84 27.78
C LYS A 48 -2.59 -0.06 27.30
N LEU A 49 -1.57 0.09 28.15
CA LEU A 49 -0.32 0.76 27.79
C LEU A 49 0.45 0.01 26.68
N ALA A 50 0.40 -1.33 26.68
CA ALA A 50 0.99 -2.14 25.61
C ALA A 50 0.23 -1.97 24.27
N ALA A 51 -1.10 -1.88 24.32
CA ALA A 51 -1.92 -1.63 23.15
C ALA A 51 -1.69 -0.22 22.57
N GLU A 52 -1.62 0.80 23.42
CA GLU A 52 -1.29 2.18 23.02
C GLU A 52 0.10 2.26 22.38
N LYS A 53 1.13 1.67 23.01
CA LYS A 53 2.47 1.61 22.44
C LYS A 53 2.53 0.85 21.11
N LYS A 54 1.74 -0.21 20.96
CA LYS A 54 1.66 -0.95 19.70
C LYS A 54 1.01 -0.10 18.61
N ALA A 55 -0.08 0.60 18.93
CA ALA A 55 -0.75 1.50 18.00
C ALA A 55 0.16 2.67 17.58
N GLU A 56 0.87 3.29 18.53
CA GLU A 56 1.87 4.32 18.24
C GLU A 56 3.02 3.79 17.38
N ALA A 57 3.51 2.58 17.65
CA ALA A 57 4.57 1.95 16.87
C ALA A 57 4.11 1.61 15.44
N GLU A 58 2.87 1.16 15.27
CA GLU A 58 2.27 0.89 13.95
C GLU A 58 2.05 2.17 13.16
N ALA A 59 1.53 3.23 13.79
CA ALA A 59 1.38 4.55 13.16
C ALA A 59 2.73 5.16 12.76
N ALA A 60 3.73 5.10 13.63
CA ALA A 60 5.09 5.56 13.30
C ALA A 60 5.75 4.71 12.20
N ALA A 61 5.45 3.40 12.12
CA ALA A 61 5.91 2.55 11.03
C ALA A 61 5.24 2.88 9.69
N GLU A 62 3.94 3.22 9.71
CA GLU A 62 3.23 3.67 8.52
C GLU A 62 3.75 5.01 8.02
N GLN A 63 3.97 5.98 8.92
CA GLN A 63 4.58 7.28 8.57
C GLN A 63 5.95 7.11 7.92
N ARG A 64 6.85 6.31 8.53
CA ARG A 64 8.15 6.01 7.92
C ARG A 64 8.03 5.37 6.55
N ARG A 65 7.06 4.49 6.34
CA ARG A 65 6.83 3.86 5.03
C ARG A 65 6.35 4.89 3.99
N LYS A 66 5.46 5.82 4.38
CA LYS A 66 5.01 6.91 3.51
C LYS A 66 6.15 7.85 3.15
N GLU A 67 7.00 8.21 4.12
CA GLU A 67 8.21 9.01 3.88
C GLU A 67 9.19 8.29 2.94
N GLU A 68 9.42 6.99 3.13
CA GLU A 68 10.26 6.19 2.23
C GLU A 68 9.67 6.12 0.82
N PHE A 69 8.36 5.97 0.71
CA PHE A 69 7.64 5.95 -0.57
C PHE A 69 7.72 7.29 -1.30
N ALA A 70 7.51 8.40 -0.58
CA ALA A 70 7.60 9.75 -1.14
C ALA A 70 9.02 10.10 -1.64
N ASN A 71 10.05 9.53 -1.01
CA ASN A 71 11.44 9.73 -1.40
C ASN A 71 11.94 8.70 -2.44
N GLN A 72 11.07 7.86 -2.98
CA GLN A 72 11.47 6.86 -3.97
C GLN A 72 11.71 7.50 -5.33
N ASP A 73 12.90 7.25 -5.90
CA ASP A 73 13.24 7.72 -7.23
C ASP A 73 12.33 7.08 -8.31
N PRO A 74 11.99 7.81 -9.38
CA PRO A 74 11.29 7.25 -10.52
C PRO A 74 12.06 6.05 -11.10
N SER A 75 11.33 5.00 -11.47
CA SER A 75 11.91 3.79 -12.05
C SER A 75 11.18 3.36 -13.32
N LEU A 76 11.89 2.65 -14.20
CA LEU A 76 11.31 2.18 -15.46
C LEU A 76 10.13 1.23 -15.21
N VAL A 77 9.05 1.37 -15.98
CA VAL A 77 7.91 0.48 -15.89
C VAL A 77 8.27 -0.91 -16.41
N THR A 78 7.98 -1.92 -15.61
CA THR A 78 8.12 -3.33 -15.98
C THR A 78 6.78 -4.06 -15.90
N THR A 79 6.72 -5.30 -16.39
CA THR A 79 5.53 -6.14 -16.29
C THR A 79 5.18 -6.52 -14.86
N ASP A 80 6.16 -6.55 -13.95
CA ASP A 80 5.95 -6.89 -12.54
C ASP A 80 5.32 -5.76 -11.72
N ASP A 81 5.34 -4.54 -12.26
CA ASP A 81 4.77 -3.35 -11.62
C ASP A 81 3.26 -3.24 -11.84
N MET A 82 2.68 -4.15 -12.62
CA MET A 82 1.27 -4.11 -12.96
C MET A 82 0.45 -4.92 -11.96
N LYS A 83 -0.68 -4.36 -11.55
CA LYS A 83 -1.59 -4.96 -10.57
C LYS A 83 -2.19 -6.27 -11.06
N ARG A 84 -2.54 -6.32 -12.35
CA ARG A 84 -3.19 -7.50 -12.96
C ARG A 84 -2.22 -8.69 -13.00
N GLY A 85 -2.65 -9.84 -12.46
CA GLY A 85 -1.87 -11.09 -12.49
C GLY A 85 -0.97 -11.33 -11.28
N LYS A 86 -0.75 -10.31 -10.43
CA LYS A 86 0.00 -10.43 -9.17
C LYS A 86 -0.70 -11.36 -8.16
N ASP A 87 -2.03 -11.27 -8.10
CA ASP A 87 -2.87 -12.07 -7.19
C ASP A 87 -3.13 -13.51 -7.66
N LEU A 88 -2.68 -13.88 -8.86
CA LEU A 88 -2.76 -15.26 -9.36
C LEU A 88 -1.73 -16.13 -8.61
N LYS A 89 -2.05 -16.47 -7.36
CA LYS A 89 -1.26 -17.30 -6.46
C LYS A 89 -1.73 -18.76 -6.56
N GLY A 90 -0.82 -19.66 -6.88
CA GLY A 90 -1.09 -21.10 -6.96
C GLY A 90 -0.21 -21.79 -8.01
N GLY A 91 0.41 -22.91 -7.64
CA GLY A 91 1.37 -23.64 -8.48
C GLY A 91 0.75 -24.66 -9.44
N GLY A 92 -0.50 -24.44 -9.88
CA GLY A 92 -1.19 -25.34 -10.81
C GLY A 92 -0.86 -25.05 -12.28
N TYR A 93 -1.09 -26.04 -13.15
CA TYR A 93 -0.95 -25.88 -14.59
C TYR A 93 -1.86 -24.75 -15.14
N LEU A 94 -3.14 -24.73 -14.73
CA LEU A 94 -4.10 -23.72 -15.19
C LEU A 94 -3.70 -22.31 -14.77
N THR A 95 -3.29 -22.10 -13.51
CA THR A 95 -2.86 -20.79 -13.01
C THR A 95 -1.58 -20.31 -13.70
N THR A 96 -0.66 -21.23 -14.02
CA THR A 96 0.57 -20.92 -14.77
C THR A 96 0.26 -20.43 -16.19
N VAL A 97 -0.63 -21.11 -16.91
CA VAL A 97 -1.03 -20.69 -18.27
C VAL A 97 -1.74 -19.34 -18.24
N MET A 98 -2.64 -19.12 -17.27
CA MET A 98 -3.33 -17.83 -17.11
C MET A 98 -2.35 -16.71 -16.80
N ARG A 99 -1.39 -16.91 -15.89
CA ARG A 99 -0.34 -15.92 -15.60
C ARG A 99 0.51 -15.62 -16.84
N GLY A 100 0.91 -16.67 -17.58
CA GLY A 100 1.69 -16.50 -18.82
C GLY A 100 0.97 -15.61 -19.83
N ARG A 101 -0.34 -15.80 -20.01
CA ARG A 101 -1.17 -14.94 -20.87
C ARG A 101 -1.19 -13.50 -20.37
N VAL A 102 -1.42 -13.27 -19.08
CA VAL A 102 -1.46 -11.90 -18.52
C VAL A 102 -0.13 -11.18 -18.73
N VAL A 103 0.99 -11.83 -18.41
CA VAL A 103 2.33 -11.25 -18.61
C VAL A 103 2.61 -10.97 -20.07
N ALA A 104 2.19 -11.86 -20.98
CA ALA A 104 2.34 -11.65 -22.42
C ALA A 104 1.53 -10.42 -22.91
N GLU A 105 0.27 -10.28 -22.50
CA GLU A 105 -0.55 -9.12 -22.83
C GLU A 105 0.08 -7.81 -22.29
N GLN A 106 0.60 -7.84 -21.06
CA GLN A 106 1.27 -6.71 -20.43
C GLN A 106 2.53 -6.29 -21.18
N ARG A 107 3.34 -7.29 -21.59
CA ARG A 107 4.54 -7.03 -22.38
C ARG A 107 4.20 -6.43 -23.74
N LEU A 108 3.17 -6.97 -24.41
CA LEU A 108 2.70 -6.44 -25.69
C LEU A 108 2.22 -4.99 -25.56
N ASN A 109 1.52 -4.62 -24.48
CA ASN A 109 1.11 -3.24 -24.26
C ASN A 109 2.33 -2.29 -24.13
N LEU A 110 3.38 -2.68 -23.40
CA LEU A 110 4.61 -1.89 -23.30
C LEU A 110 5.35 -1.78 -24.65
N ASP A 111 5.38 -2.87 -25.42
CA ASP A 111 5.97 -2.87 -26.75
C ASP A 111 5.13 -2.00 -27.72
N MET A 112 3.80 -1.96 -27.58
CA MET A 112 2.92 -1.06 -28.34
C MET A 112 3.18 0.41 -28.04
N VAL A 113 3.44 0.78 -26.78
CA VAL A 113 3.84 2.15 -26.42
C VAL A 113 5.15 2.54 -27.13
N THR A 114 6.13 1.65 -27.09
CA THR A 114 7.42 1.86 -27.77
C THR A 114 7.23 2.00 -29.28
N HIS A 115 6.35 1.19 -29.86
CA HIS A 115 6.02 1.27 -31.28
C HIS A 115 5.33 2.58 -31.64
N ALA A 116 4.35 3.01 -30.85
CA ALA A 116 3.65 4.28 -31.04
C ALA A 116 4.57 5.50 -30.91
N LEU A 117 5.53 5.47 -29.98
CA LEU A 117 6.59 6.49 -29.89
C LEU A 117 7.40 6.58 -31.18
N ASN A 118 7.81 5.43 -31.73
CA ASN A 118 8.56 5.39 -32.98
C ASN A 118 7.72 5.89 -34.18
N LEU A 119 6.42 5.62 -34.20
CA LEU A 119 5.51 6.15 -35.22
C LEU A 119 5.38 7.67 -35.11
N TYR A 120 5.21 8.20 -33.89
CA TYR A 120 5.16 9.63 -33.64
C TYR A 120 6.45 10.32 -34.08
N TRP A 121 7.61 9.77 -33.72
CA TRP A 121 8.91 10.28 -34.18
C TRP A 121 9.04 10.25 -35.71
N ALA A 122 8.55 9.19 -36.35
CA ALA A 122 8.56 9.08 -37.80
C ALA A 122 7.61 10.07 -38.50
N SER A 123 6.51 10.48 -37.85
CA SER A 123 5.53 11.43 -38.41
C SER A 123 5.87 12.89 -38.15
N GLU A 124 6.30 13.22 -36.93
CA GLU A 124 6.57 14.59 -36.48
C GLU A 124 8.05 14.98 -36.61
N GLY A 125 8.95 14.00 -36.69
CA GLY A 125 10.40 14.20 -36.79
C GLY A 125 11.11 14.42 -35.45
N ASP A 126 10.36 14.55 -34.35
CA ASP A 126 10.85 14.68 -32.96
C ASP A 126 10.07 13.75 -32.02
N TYR A 127 10.64 13.46 -30.85
CA TYR A 127 9.93 12.76 -29.78
C TYR A 127 9.05 13.74 -28.97
N PRO A 128 8.03 13.26 -28.24
CA PRO A 128 7.22 14.10 -27.35
C PRO A 128 8.11 14.83 -26.34
N LYS A 129 7.83 16.12 -26.14
CA LYS A 129 8.64 17.01 -25.31
C LYS A 129 8.15 17.06 -23.87
N SER A 130 6.90 16.69 -23.63
CA SER A 130 6.30 16.65 -22.31
C SER A 130 5.48 15.37 -22.09
N HIS A 131 5.15 15.12 -20.83
CA HIS A 131 4.33 13.99 -20.45
C HIS A 131 2.89 14.10 -21.00
N GLU A 132 2.32 15.31 -20.99
CA GLU A 132 0.97 15.58 -21.50
C GLU A 132 0.91 15.29 -23.01
N GLU A 133 1.92 15.74 -23.76
CA GLU A 133 2.01 15.49 -25.20
C GLU A 133 2.14 13.98 -25.49
N PHE A 134 2.93 13.26 -24.69
CA PHE A 134 3.03 11.81 -24.79
C PHE A 134 1.66 11.14 -24.54
N MET A 135 0.93 11.54 -23.51
CA MET A 135 -0.37 10.94 -23.20
C MET A 135 -1.40 11.23 -24.31
N GLU A 136 -1.49 12.46 -24.81
CA GLU A 136 -2.46 12.82 -25.86
C GLU A 136 -2.07 12.24 -27.23
N LYS A 137 -0.83 12.46 -27.68
CA LYS A 137 -0.42 12.17 -29.06
C LYS A 137 0.07 10.75 -29.26
N VAL A 138 0.51 10.07 -28.20
CA VAL A 138 1.04 8.70 -28.31
C VAL A 138 0.06 7.71 -27.72
N ILE A 139 -0.43 7.92 -26.50
CA ILE A 139 -1.32 6.96 -25.84
C ILE A 139 -2.75 7.06 -26.39
N GLU A 140 -3.37 8.23 -26.30
CA GLU A 140 -4.77 8.44 -26.69
C GLU A 140 -4.98 8.29 -28.20
N PHE A 141 -4.12 8.92 -29.02
CA PHE A 141 -4.19 8.81 -30.48
C PHE A 141 -4.09 7.37 -30.99
N ASN A 142 -3.24 6.54 -30.36
CA ASN A 142 -3.08 5.13 -30.73
C ASN A 142 -4.03 4.19 -29.95
N GLN A 143 -4.95 4.75 -29.15
CA GLN A 143 -5.91 4.00 -28.33
C GLN A 143 -5.26 2.93 -27.44
N ILE A 144 -4.07 3.24 -26.92
CA ILE A 144 -3.32 2.31 -26.07
C ILE A 144 -3.90 2.36 -24.66
N THR A 145 -4.32 1.22 -24.14
CA THR A 145 -4.75 1.10 -22.74
C THR A 145 -3.57 0.74 -21.86
N LEU A 146 -3.11 1.69 -21.06
CA LEU A 146 -2.10 1.44 -20.03
C LEU A 146 -2.71 0.61 -18.89
N PRO A 147 -2.10 -0.53 -18.51
CA PRO A 147 -2.57 -1.32 -17.37
C PRO A 147 -2.49 -0.55 -16.05
N GLU A 148 -3.31 -0.91 -15.06
CA GLU A 148 -3.15 -0.34 -13.71
C GLU A 148 -1.81 -0.80 -13.09
N LEU A 149 -1.08 0.16 -12.52
CA LEU A 149 0.11 -0.11 -11.69
C LEU A 149 -0.31 -0.66 -10.31
N ASP A 150 0.58 -1.42 -9.69
CA ASP A 150 0.42 -1.94 -8.35
C ASP A 150 0.93 -0.96 -7.31
N GLY A 151 0.04 -0.49 -6.43
CA GLY A 151 0.33 0.55 -5.43
C GLY A 151 0.02 1.96 -5.93
N ASP A 152 0.41 2.95 -5.15
CA ASP A 152 0.12 4.37 -5.39
C ASP A 152 1.14 4.98 -6.35
N TYR A 153 1.32 4.37 -7.53
CA TYR A 153 2.22 4.87 -8.56
C TYR A 153 1.44 5.42 -9.76
N GLU A 154 2.01 6.42 -10.41
CA GLU A 154 1.53 6.93 -11.68
C GLU A 154 2.55 6.77 -12.80
N TYR A 155 2.03 6.75 -14.03
CA TYR A 155 2.83 6.74 -15.23
C TYR A 155 3.43 8.13 -15.48
N TRP A 156 4.74 8.17 -15.69
CA TRP A 156 5.46 9.38 -16.03
C TRP A 156 6.33 9.13 -17.26
N TYR A 157 6.22 9.99 -18.27
CA TYR A 157 7.09 9.91 -19.44
C TYR A 157 8.30 10.80 -19.22
N ASN A 158 9.51 10.25 -19.44
CA ASN A 158 10.73 11.02 -19.37
C ASN A 158 11.16 11.47 -20.78
N PRO A 159 11.16 12.79 -21.07
CA PRO A 159 11.55 13.31 -22.39
C PRO A 159 13.04 13.17 -22.70
N GLU A 160 13.91 12.95 -21.72
CA GLU A 160 15.36 12.86 -21.95
C GLU A 160 15.80 11.51 -22.52
N ASP A 161 15.16 10.43 -22.06
CA ASP A 161 15.45 9.06 -22.51
C ASP A 161 14.34 8.46 -23.38
N HIS A 162 13.21 9.16 -23.52
CA HIS A 162 12.03 8.76 -24.27
C HIS A 162 11.42 7.44 -23.77
N GLN A 163 11.46 7.20 -22.45
CA GLN A 163 10.91 5.99 -21.84
C GLN A 163 9.79 6.28 -20.84
N LEU A 164 9.01 5.24 -20.55
CA LEU A 164 7.91 5.27 -19.59
C LEU A 164 8.38 4.80 -18.21
N TYR A 165 8.29 5.69 -17.24
CA TYR A 165 8.61 5.49 -15.83
C TYR A 165 7.34 5.37 -15.00
N LYS A 166 7.51 4.83 -13.79
CA LYS A 166 6.58 4.97 -12.68
C LYS A 166 7.19 5.89 -11.64
N ARG A 167 6.38 6.76 -11.06
CA ARG A 167 6.75 7.58 -9.90
C ARG A 167 5.69 7.46 -8.81
N PRO A 168 6.07 7.56 -7.52
CA PRO A 168 5.10 7.56 -6.44
C PRO A 168 4.15 8.73 -6.60
N VAL A 169 2.85 8.48 -6.48
CA VAL A 169 1.83 9.51 -6.33
C VAL A 169 1.97 10.03 -4.91
N VAL A 170 2.60 11.19 -4.78
CA VAL A 170 2.49 11.96 -3.55
C VAL A 170 1.16 12.67 -3.68
N GLU A 171 0.16 12.24 -2.92
CA GLU A 171 -1.02 13.06 -2.69
C GLU A 171 -0.55 14.30 -1.91
N GLU A 172 0.05 15.26 -2.62
CA GLU A 172 0.07 16.64 -2.16
C GLU A 172 -1.39 17.04 -2.10
N ASP A 173 -1.89 17.15 -0.87
CA ASP A 173 -3.21 17.63 -0.47
C ASP A 173 -3.91 18.30 -1.65
N ALA A 174 -4.84 17.57 -2.28
CA ALA A 174 -5.68 18.12 -3.32
C ALA A 174 -6.32 19.38 -2.72
N GLU A 175 -5.74 20.54 -3.02
CA GLU A 175 -6.39 21.82 -2.86
C GLU A 175 -7.64 21.67 -3.70
N VAL A 176 -8.74 21.38 -3.01
CA VAL A 176 -10.08 21.52 -3.51
C VAL A 176 -10.19 22.99 -3.88
N GLU A 177 -9.81 23.33 -5.10
CA GLU A 177 -10.34 24.50 -5.77
C GLU A 177 -11.85 24.24 -5.83
N ASP A 178 -12.52 24.78 -4.83
CA ASP A 178 -13.96 24.87 -4.67
C ASP A 178 -14.47 25.75 -5.82
N GLY A 179 -14.46 25.19 -7.03
CA GLY A 179 -15.06 25.72 -8.23
C GLY A 179 -16.57 25.62 -8.08
N VAL A 180 -17.12 26.52 -7.26
CA VAL A 180 -18.56 26.80 -7.22
C VAL A 180 -18.93 27.39 -8.57
N GLU A 181 -19.26 26.52 -9.52
CA GLU A 181 -20.14 26.84 -10.63
C GLU A 181 -21.57 26.88 -10.09
N THR A 182 -22.18 28.07 -10.03
CA THR A 182 -23.63 28.21 -10.20
C THR A 182 -23.94 29.44 -11.04
N GLU A 183 -24.08 29.17 -12.34
CA GLU A 183 -25.18 29.58 -13.24
C GLU A 183 -26.06 30.78 -12.82
N ALA A 184 -26.17 31.78 -13.71
CA ALA A 184 -27.43 32.16 -14.35
C ALA A 184 -27.21 33.35 -15.31
N ASP A 185 -26.91 33.06 -16.58
CA ASP A 185 -27.08 34.00 -17.68
C ASP A 185 -28.57 33.99 -18.07
N GLU A 186 -29.32 34.94 -17.52
CA GLU A 186 -30.74 35.15 -17.78
C GLU A 186 -30.90 35.93 -19.09
N THR A 187 -30.99 35.23 -20.23
CA THR A 187 -31.39 35.85 -21.51
C THR A 187 -32.74 35.34 -22.00
N ASN A 188 -33.79 36.13 -21.66
CA ASN A 188 -35.01 36.45 -22.44
C ASN A 188 -36.03 35.32 -22.76
N PRO A 189 -37.29 35.59 -23.19
CA PRO A 189 -38.01 36.86 -23.35
C PRO A 189 -39.47 36.88 -22.83
N THR A 190 -40.05 38.08 -22.69
CA THR A 190 -41.52 38.23 -22.71
C THR A 190 -41.92 39.42 -23.59
N ASP A 191 -42.65 39.11 -24.65
CA ASP A 191 -43.53 40.02 -25.39
C ASP A 191 -44.88 40.12 -24.64
#